data_AF-A0A919FVY1-F1
#
_entry.id   AF-A0A919FVY1-F1
#
_cell.length_a   1.000
_cell.length_b   1.000
_cell.length_c   1.000
_cell.angle_alpha   90.00
_cell.angle_beta   90.00
_cell.angle_gamma   90.00
#
_symmetry.space_group_name_H-M   'P 1'
#
loop_
_entity.id
_entity.type
_entity.pdbx_description
1 polymer ?
#
loop_
_entity_poly.entity_id
_entity_poly.type
_entity_poly.pdbx_seq_one_letter_code
_entity_poly.pdbx_strand_id
1 'polypeptide(L)'
;MEETVSGVVGLEEVYGLKFKEFVSLDAGGPLTMTALTSGQVQAGDIFSTDPGIAENDLVSLEDDKSLFAAENILPIVRTDKVDDTITTTLNDVSAALTTEDLIEMNGRAGSGEALADIAKDWLTDAGLLK
;
A
#
# COMPACT_ATOMS: atom_id res chain seq x y z
N MET A 1 -4.80 17.72 19.52
CA MET A 1 -4.14 16.72 18.66
C MET A 1 -2.69 16.73 19.08
N GLU A 2 -2.20 15.65 19.66
CA GLU A 2 -0.75 15.41 19.65
C GLU A 2 -0.35 15.22 18.20
N GLU A 3 0.60 16.01 17.70
CA GLU A 3 1.25 15.74 16.43
C GLU A 3 2.16 14.53 16.66
N THR A 4 1.73 13.35 16.23
CA THR A 4 2.62 12.20 16.09
C THR A 4 3.61 12.51 14.97
N VAL A 5 4.89 12.67 15.31
CA VAL A 5 5.95 12.92 14.34
C VAL A 5 6.34 11.58 13.69
N SER A 6 6.08 11.42 12.40
CA SER A 6 6.47 10.22 11.63
C SER A 6 7.87 10.36 11.01
N GLY A 7 8.33 9.32 10.30
CA GLY A 7 9.63 9.29 9.65
C GLY A 7 10.78 9.05 10.63
N VAL A 8 11.99 9.52 10.31
CA VAL A 8 13.20 9.21 11.10
C VAL A 8 13.13 9.67 12.56
N VAL A 9 12.45 10.78 12.84
CA VAL A 9 12.26 11.26 14.23
C VAL A 9 11.34 10.32 14.99
N GLY A 10 10.19 9.96 14.42
CA GLY A 10 9.26 9.00 15.03
C GLY A 10 9.88 7.61 15.23
N LEU A 11 10.67 7.14 14.26
CA LEU A 11 11.39 5.88 14.37
C LEU A 11 12.42 5.89 15.49
N GLU A 12 13.09 7.02 15.74
CA GLU A 12 13.98 7.16 16.89
C GLU A 12 13.18 7.19 18.21
N GLU A 13 12.10 7.95 18.30
CA GLU A 13 11.31 8.10 19.53
C GLU A 13 10.57 6.81 19.93
N VAL A 14 9.97 6.11 18.96
CA VAL A 14 9.12 4.93 19.20
C VAL A 14 9.93 3.63 19.21
N TYR A 15 10.95 3.52 18.35
CA TYR A 15 11.74 2.29 18.20
C TYR A 15 13.19 2.39 18.67
N GLY A 16 13.70 3.61 18.93
CA GLY A 16 15.12 3.80 19.23
C GLY A 16 16.03 3.59 18.03
N LEU A 17 15.48 3.58 16.81
CA LEU A 17 16.24 3.39 15.58
C LEU A 17 17.05 4.64 15.26
N LYS A 18 18.35 4.47 15.04
CA LYS A 18 19.26 5.57 14.70
C LYS A 18 19.95 5.25 13.39
N PHE A 19 19.64 6.04 12.38
CA PHE A 19 20.26 5.93 11.06
C PHE A 19 21.51 6.79 11.00
N LYS A 20 22.53 6.31 10.29
CA LYS A 20 23.78 7.06 10.09
C LYS A 20 23.55 8.33 9.26
N GLU A 21 22.69 8.23 8.26
CA GLU A 21 22.37 9.28 7.30
C GLU A 21 20.94 9.07 6.79
N PHE A 22 20.27 10.17 6.47
CA PHE A 22 18.97 10.17 5.82
C PHE A 22 19.13 10.77 4.41
N VAL A 23 18.64 10.06 3.39
CA VAL A 23 18.66 10.51 2.01
C VAL A 23 17.22 10.81 1.60
N SER A 24 16.95 12.05 1.21
CA SER A 24 15.62 12.43 0.70
C SER A 24 15.47 12.00 -0.75
N LEU A 25 14.52 11.09 -1.01
CA LEU A 25 14.15 10.60 -2.34
C LEU A 25 12.65 10.83 -2.59
N ASP A 26 12.08 10.17 -3.59
CA ASP A 26 10.63 10.14 -3.82
C ASP A 26 9.93 9.18 -2.83
N ALA A 27 8.71 9.52 -2.44
CA ALA A 27 7.93 8.72 -1.49
C ALA A 27 7.55 7.38 -2.12
N GLY A 28 8.15 6.28 -1.66
CA GLY A 28 7.89 4.93 -2.16
C GLY A 28 8.08 4.72 -3.65
N GLY A 29 8.73 5.65 -4.36
CA GLY A 29 8.77 5.66 -5.81
C GLY A 29 10.02 5.03 -6.43
N PRO A 30 10.18 5.15 -7.76
CA PRO A 30 11.28 4.53 -8.49
C PRO A 30 12.69 4.92 -8.01
N LEU A 31 12.91 6.14 -7.47
CA LEU A 31 14.25 6.51 -6.97
C LEU A 31 14.56 5.77 -5.68
N THR A 32 13.60 5.66 -4.76
CA THR A 32 13.76 4.88 -3.52
C THR A 32 13.97 3.41 -3.80
N MET A 33 13.19 2.81 -4.71
CA MET A 33 13.37 1.40 -5.11
C MET A 33 14.75 1.16 -5.76
N THR A 34 15.20 2.06 -6.64
CA THR A 34 16.53 1.97 -7.25
C THR A 34 17.64 2.11 -6.21
N ALA A 35 17.48 3.01 -5.23
CA ALA A 35 18.46 3.21 -4.18
C ALA A 35 18.58 1.98 -3.26
N LEU A 36 17.46 1.31 -2.96
CA LEU A 36 17.44 0.04 -2.21
C LEU A 36 18.16 -1.07 -2.97
N THR A 37 17.74 -1.31 -4.21
CA THR A 37 18.22 -2.44 -5.03
C THR A 37 19.68 -2.29 -5.49
N SER A 38 20.15 -1.06 -5.64
CA SER A 38 21.57 -0.77 -5.92
C SER A 38 22.46 -0.76 -4.67
N GLY A 39 21.88 -0.84 -3.47
CA GLY A 39 22.60 -0.78 -2.19
C GLY A 39 23.06 0.63 -1.79
N GLN A 40 22.56 1.69 -2.45
CA GLN A 40 22.79 3.07 -2.06
C GLN A 40 22.21 3.37 -0.68
N VAL A 41 21.05 2.80 -0.36
CA VAL A 41 20.43 2.81 0.97
C VAL A 41 20.17 1.38 1.43
N GLN A 42 20.09 1.17 2.75
CA GLN A 42 19.86 -0.16 3.34
C GLN A 42 18.41 -0.36 3.82
N ALA A 43 17.65 0.73 3.91
CA ALA A 43 16.23 0.76 4.25
C ALA A 43 15.59 1.93 3.52
N GLY A 44 14.30 1.80 3.19
CA GLY A 44 13.56 2.80 2.42
C GLY A 44 12.10 2.78 2.82
N ASP A 45 11.45 3.94 2.72
CA ASP A 45 10.01 4.09 2.86
C ASP A 45 9.34 3.68 1.55
N ILE A 46 8.66 2.53 1.55
CA ILE A 46 8.00 1.90 0.41
C ILE A 46 6.56 1.57 0.81
N PHE A 47 5.61 1.74 -0.12
CA PHE A 47 4.22 1.39 0.11
C PHE A 47 4.03 -0.13 0.19
N SER A 48 3.21 -0.59 1.14
CA SER A 48 2.97 -2.01 1.39
C SER A 48 2.39 -2.79 0.20
N THR A 49 1.73 -2.09 -0.73
CA THR A 49 1.14 -2.65 -1.95
C THR A 49 2.03 -2.51 -3.19
N ASP A 50 3.31 -2.13 -3.03
CA ASP A 50 4.26 -2.00 -4.13
C ASP A 50 4.76 -3.40 -4.58
N PRO A 51 4.56 -3.78 -5.85
CA PRO A 51 4.99 -5.09 -6.38
C PRO A 51 6.52 -5.25 -6.37
N GLY A 52 7.27 -4.15 -6.42
CA GLY A 52 8.71 -4.12 -6.41
C GLY A 52 9.34 -4.72 -5.16
N ILE A 53 8.60 -4.84 -4.05
CA ILE A 53 9.07 -5.53 -2.84
C ILE A 53 9.35 -7.00 -3.18
N ALA A 54 8.38 -7.71 -3.75
CA ALA A 54 8.53 -9.12 -4.09
C ALA A 54 9.45 -9.34 -5.30
N GLU A 55 9.38 -8.47 -6.31
CA GLU A 55 10.20 -8.58 -7.52
C GLU A 55 11.72 -8.45 -7.24
N ASN A 56 12.08 -7.74 -6.16
CA ASN A 56 13.47 -7.47 -5.79
C ASN A 56 13.92 -8.20 -4.51
N ASP A 57 13.18 -9.21 -4.05
CA ASP A 57 13.49 -10.00 -2.85
C ASP A 57 13.71 -9.13 -1.60
N LEU A 58 12.91 -8.07 -1.47
CA LEU A 58 12.92 -7.17 -0.32
C LEU A 58 11.96 -7.69 0.75
N VAL A 59 12.25 -7.31 2.00
CA VAL A 59 11.42 -7.67 3.15
C VAL A 59 10.76 -6.41 3.70
N SER A 60 9.42 -6.43 3.77
CA SER A 60 8.66 -5.41 4.49
C SER A 60 8.79 -5.61 5.99
N LEU A 61 9.00 -4.52 6.74
CA LEU A 61 9.10 -4.54 8.20
C LEU A 61 7.75 -4.18 8.82
N GLU A 62 7.31 -4.98 9.80
CA GLU A 62 6.08 -4.73 10.54
C GLU A 62 6.21 -3.51 11.46
N ASP A 63 5.22 -2.62 11.44
CA ASP A 63 5.07 -1.52 12.39
C ASP A 63 4.26 -1.97 13.62
N ASP A 64 4.89 -2.76 14.49
CA ASP A 64 4.25 -3.40 15.66
C ASP A 64 3.85 -2.41 16.77
N LYS A 65 4.30 -1.15 16.71
CA LYS A 65 3.93 -0.06 17.62
C LYS A 65 3.02 1.01 17.01
N SER A 66 2.56 0.81 15.77
CA SER A 66 1.63 1.71 15.09
C SER A 66 2.12 3.16 15.02
N LEU A 67 3.40 3.36 14.67
CA LEU A 67 3.96 4.69 14.40
C LEU A 67 3.31 5.33 13.17
N PHE A 68 2.96 4.52 12.16
CA PHE A 68 2.32 4.95 10.93
C PHE A 68 0.82 4.67 10.99
N ALA A 69 0.02 5.62 10.48
CA ALA A 69 -1.41 5.42 10.39
C ALA A 69 -1.73 4.32 9.38
N ALA A 70 -2.66 3.43 9.72
CA ALA A 70 -3.14 2.42 8.78
C ALA A 70 -3.92 3.08 7.64
N GLU A 71 -3.53 2.80 6.39
CA GLU A 71 -4.16 3.34 5.18
C GLU A 71 -5.09 2.31 4.50
N ASN A 72 -6.07 1.83 5.27
CA ASN A 72 -7.03 0.84 4.76
C ASN A 72 -7.90 1.42 3.63
N ILE A 73 -8.18 0.60 2.60
CA ILE A 73 -9.09 0.97 1.51
C ILE A 73 -10.53 0.89 1.98
N LEU A 74 -11.24 2.02 1.96
CA LEU A 74 -12.63 2.13 2.40
C LEU A 74 -13.49 2.85 1.35
N PRO A 75 -14.59 2.23 0.87
CA PRO A 75 -15.56 2.92 0.03
C PRO A 75 -16.29 4.04 0.78
N ILE A 76 -16.35 5.23 0.18
CA ILE A 76 -17.10 6.37 0.72
C ILE A 76 -18.23 6.72 -0.26
N VAL A 77 -19.47 6.70 0.22
CA VAL A 77 -20.67 6.95 -0.59
C VAL A 77 -21.50 8.08 0.04
N ARG A 78 -22.09 8.95 -0.78
CA ARG A 78 -23.02 9.97 -0.30
C ARG A 78 -24.31 9.30 0.23
N THR A 79 -24.76 9.74 1.41
CA THR A 79 -25.91 9.14 2.11
C THR A 79 -27.22 9.19 1.31
N ASP A 80 -27.43 10.20 0.47
CA ASP A 80 -28.62 10.30 -0.40
C ASP A 80 -28.56 9.42 -1.66
N LYS A 81 -27.44 8.71 -1.87
CA LYS A 81 -27.20 7.82 -3.01
C LYS A 81 -27.00 6.37 -2.61
N VAL A 82 -26.77 6.09 -1.33
CA VAL A 82 -26.57 4.73 -0.85
C VAL A 82 -27.92 4.03 -0.67
N ASP A 83 -28.00 2.79 -1.13
CA ASP A 83 -29.09 1.87 -0.86
C ASP A 83 -28.51 0.51 -0.42
N ASP A 84 -29.39 -0.44 -0.11
CA ASP A 84 -28.99 -1.77 0.35
C ASP A 84 -28.16 -2.51 -0.71
N THR A 85 -28.45 -2.29 -2.01
CA THR A 85 -27.70 -2.95 -3.09
C THR A 85 -26.27 -2.44 -3.11
N ILE A 86 -26.09 -1.12 -3.12
CA ILE A 86 -24.76 -0.49 -3.11
C ILE A 86 -23.99 -0.88 -1.86
N THR A 87 -24.65 -0.87 -0.69
CA THR A 87 -24.03 -1.23 0.58
C THR A 87 -23.53 -2.68 0.56
N THR A 88 -24.38 -3.62 0.17
CA THR A 88 -23.98 -5.04 0.07
C THR A 88 -22.85 -5.23 -0.93
N THR A 89 -22.95 -4.67 -2.14
CA THR A 89 -21.90 -4.81 -3.16
C THR A 89 -20.54 -4.28 -2.68
N LEU A 90 -20.50 -3.10 -2.06
CA LEU A 90 -19.25 -2.51 -1.58
C LEU A 90 -18.68 -3.26 -0.37
N ASN A 91 -19.53 -3.80 0.49
CA ASN A 91 -19.10 -4.65 1.60
C ASN A 91 -18.52 -5.98 1.11
N ASP A 92 -19.13 -6.60 0.10
CA ASP A 92 -18.63 -7.85 -0.49
C ASP A 92 -17.25 -7.64 -1.11
N VAL A 93 -17.04 -6.52 -1.84
CA VAL A 93 -15.72 -6.11 -2.36
C VAL A 93 -14.73 -5.90 -1.22
N SER A 94 -15.10 -5.13 -0.18
CA SER A 94 -14.20 -4.81 0.94
C SER A 94 -13.82 -6.05 1.76
N ALA A 95 -14.72 -7.04 1.85
CA ALA A 95 -14.46 -8.29 2.54
C ALA A 95 -13.54 -9.24 1.75
N ALA A 96 -13.54 -9.14 0.42
CA ALA A 96 -12.74 -9.98 -0.46
C ALA A 96 -11.34 -9.41 -0.73
N LEU A 97 -11.19 -8.08 -0.79
CA LEU A 97 -9.95 -7.41 -1.19
C LEU A 97 -8.84 -7.60 -0.15
N THR A 98 -7.76 -8.23 -0.57
CA THR A 98 -6.54 -8.46 0.24
C THR A 98 -5.40 -7.54 -0.17
N THR A 99 -4.34 -7.49 0.65
CA THR A 99 -3.10 -6.78 0.30
C THR A 99 -2.40 -7.45 -0.88
N GLU A 100 -2.44 -8.78 -0.96
CA GLU A 100 -1.88 -9.56 -2.06
C GLU A 100 -2.58 -9.23 -3.38
N ASP A 101 -3.91 -9.08 -3.37
CA ASP A 101 -4.66 -8.65 -4.56
C ASP A 101 -4.21 -7.26 -5.04
N LEU A 102 -4.01 -6.32 -4.10
CA LEU A 102 -3.54 -4.97 -4.42
C LEU A 102 -2.13 -4.98 -5.02
N ILE A 103 -1.24 -5.82 -4.50
CA ILE A 103 0.12 -6.01 -5.04
C ILE A 103 0.05 -6.50 -6.49
N GLU A 104 -0.75 -7.54 -6.76
CA GLU A 104 -0.89 -8.09 -8.11
C GLU A 104 -1.49 -7.06 -9.07
N MET A 105 -2.60 -6.42 -8.69
CA MET A 105 -3.28 -5.43 -9.51
C MET A 105 -2.40 -4.20 -9.78
N ASN A 106 -1.61 -3.75 -8.80
CA ASN A 106 -0.65 -2.66 -8.98
C ASN A 106 0.48 -3.05 -9.93
N GLY A 107 0.98 -4.29 -9.86
CA GLY A 107 1.96 -4.82 -10.82
C GLY A 107 1.44 -4.79 -12.26
N ARG A 108 0.23 -5.29 -12.47
CA ARG A 108 -0.46 -5.24 -13.78
C ARG A 108 -0.62 -3.80 -14.27
N ALA A 109 -1.08 -2.90 -13.41
CA ALA A 109 -1.23 -1.48 -13.75
C ALA A 109 0.12 -0.83 -14.11
N GLY A 110 1.18 -1.12 -13.35
CA GLY A 110 2.54 -0.64 -13.62
C GLY A 110 3.10 -1.13 -14.96
N SER A 111 2.69 -2.31 -15.42
CA SER A 111 3.04 -2.86 -16.74
C SER A 111 2.28 -2.21 -17.91
N GLY A 112 1.26 -1.38 -17.63
CA GLY A 112 0.46 -0.67 -18.61
C GLY A 112 -0.83 -1.37 -19.04
N GLU A 113 -1.27 -2.39 -18.32
CA GLU A 113 -2.57 -3.02 -18.57
C GLU A 113 -3.73 -2.07 -18.20
N ALA A 114 -4.85 -2.18 -18.92
CA ALA A 114 -5.99 -1.29 -18.71
C ALA A 114 -6.66 -1.57 -17.35
N LEU A 115 -6.80 -0.53 -16.53
CA LEU A 115 -7.38 -0.64 -15.18
C LEU A 115 -8.78 -1.27 -15.16
N ALA A 116 -9.58 -1.02 -16.21
CA ALA A 116 -10.90 -1.61 -16.33
C ALA A 116 -10.86 -3.13 -16.53
N ASP A 117 -9.86 -3.62 -17.27
CA ASP A 117 -9.67 -5.05 -17.50
C ASP A 117 -9.12 -5.71 -16.23
N ILE A 118 -8.13 -5.10 -15.57
CA ILE A 118 -7.60 -5.56 -14.27
C ILE A 118 -8.73 -5.71 -13.24
N ALA A 119 -9.53 -4.66 -13.06
CA ALA A 119 -10.64 -4.68 -12.10
C ALA A 119 -11.71 -5.72 -12.47
N LYS A 120 -12.02 -5.86 -13.76
CA LYS A 120 -13.00 -6.85 -14.24
C LYS A 120 -12.52 -8.27 -13.98
N ASP A 121 -11.26 -8.56 -14.26
CA ASP A 121 -10.67 -9.88 -14.04
C ASP A 121 -10.68 -10.20 -12.55
N TRP A 122 -10.18 -9.31 -11.70
CA TRP A 122 -10.18 -9.52 -10.24
C TRP A 122 -11.60 -9.75 -9.70
N LEU A 123 -12.57 -8.92 -10.11
CA LEU A 123 -13.97 -9.11 -9.69
C LEU A 123 -14.55 -10.45 -10.18
N THR A 124 -14.16 -10.92 -11.36
CA THR A 124 -14.61 -12.20 -11.90
C THR A 124 -14.01 -13.36 -11.12
N ASP A 125 -12.70 -13.31 -10.84
CA ASP A 125 -11.97 -14.33 -10.08
C ASP A 125 -12.42 -14.41 -8.61
N ALA A 126 -12.73 -13.26 -8.02
CA ALA A 126 -13.34 -13.16 -6.69
C ALA A 126 -14.82 -13.61 -6.65
N GLY A 127 -15.41 -13.93 -7.80
CA GLY A 127 -16.82 -14.36 -7.91
C GLY A 127 -17.84 -13.24 -7.68
N LEU A 128 -17.40 -11.98 -7.74
CA LEU A 128 -18.20 -10.77 -7.51
C LEU A 128 -18.82 -10.23 -8.81
N LEU A 129 -18.31 -10.63 -9.96
CA LEU A 129 -18.81 -10.28 -11.29
C LEU A 129 -19.06 -11.55 -12.11
N LYS A 130 -20.18 -11.60 -12.83
CA LYS A 130 -20.62 -12.73 -13.67
C LYS A 130 -20.67 -12.35 -15.14
#